data_AF-A0A7G6E132-F1
#
_entry.id   AF-A0A7G6E132-F1
#
_cell.length_a   1.000
_cell.length_b   1.000
_cell.length_c   1.000
_cell.angle_alpha   90.00
_cell.angle_beta   90.00
_cell.angle_gamma   90.00
#
_symmetry.space_group_name_H-M   'P 1'
#
loop_
_entity.id
_entity.type
_entity.pdbx_description
1 polymer ?
#
loop_
_entity_poly.entity_id
_entity_poly.type
_entity_poly.pdbx_seq_one_letter_code
_entity_poly.pdbx_strand_id
1 'polypeptide(L)'
;MGEDITIKLMFALRILIAVISTGAALLMLKFNTIPDALRINAFVGLVNPIIFLSISLLGIANMASQISLPKLMALIIGVFLVLWGTMK
;
A
#
# COMPACT_ATOMS: atom_id res chain seq x y z
N MET A 1 13.36 9.76 -13.81
CA MET A 1 12.73 8.59 -14.44
C MET A 1 11.65 9.11 -15.37
N GLY A 2 11.38 8.47 -16.51
CA GLY A 2 10.28 8.92 -17.38
C GLY A 2 8.92 8.65 -16.72
N GLU A 3 7.94 9.53 -16.94
CA GLU A 3 6.58 9.39 -16.40
C GLU A 3 5.93 8.05 -16.77
N ASP A 4 6.12 7.58 -18.00
CA ASP A 4 5.67 6.26 -18.48
C ASP A 4 6.23 5.10 -17.64
N ILE A 5 7.51 5.15 -17.27
CA ILE A 5 8.15 4.12 -16.44
C ILE A 5 7.57 4.17 -15.03
N THR A 6 7.36 5.37 -14.46
CA THR A 6 6.75 5.54 -13.14
C THR A 6 5.35 4.93 -13.10
N ILE A 7 4.51 5.21 -14.11
CA ILE A 7 3.16 4.65 -14.20
C ILE A 7 3.19 3.12 -14.29
N LYS A 8 4.08 2.55 -15.11
CA LYS A 8 4.25 1.09 -15.23
C LYS A 8 4.64 0.44 -13.90
N LEU A 9 5.54 1.06 -13.13
CA LEU A 9 5.91 0.57 -11.81
C LEU A 9 4.76 0.69 -10.81
N MET A 10 4.06 1.82 -10.78
CA MET A 10 2.87 2.00 -9.94
C MET A 10 1.79 0.95 -10.26
N PHE A 11 1.56 0.70 -11.55
CA PHE A 11 0.64 -0.35 -12.02
C PHE A 11 1.09 -1.74 -11.56
N ALA A 12 2.35 -2.10 -11.76
CA ALA A 12 2.90 -3.40 -11.37
C ALA A 12 2.75 -3.63 -9.85
N LEU A 13 3.05 -2.62 -9.02
CA LEU A 13 2.86 -2.68 -7.58
C LEU A 13 1.38 -2.84 -7.17
N ARG A 14 0.45 -2.21 -7.91
CA ARG A 14 -1.00 -2.35 -7.68
C ARG A 14 -1.48 -3.76 -8.01
N ILE A 15 -1.00 -4.34 -9.10
CA ILE A 15 -1.30 -5.72 -9.47
C ILE A 15 -0.71 -6.69 -8.45
N LEU A 16 0.52 -6.45 -7.99
CA LEU A 16 1.17 -7.27 -6.97
C LEU A 16 0.33 -7.34 -5.68
N ILE A 17 -0.13 -6.20 -5.16
CA ILE A 17 -0.94 -6.21 -3.94
C ILE A 17 -2.32 -6.84 -4.14
N ALA A 18 -2.92 -6.67 -5.33
CA ALA A 18 -4.17 -7.36 -5.67
C ALA A 18 -3.98 -8.88 -5.65
N VAL A 19 -2.93 -9.40 -6.28
CA VAL A 19 -2.62 -10.85 -6.29
C VAL A 19 -2.39 -11.37 -4.87
N ILE A 20 -1.61 -10.67 -4.05
CA ILE A 20 -1.37 -11.05 -2.65
C ILE A 20 -2.69 -11.09 -1.87
N SER A 21 -3.53 -10.06 -2.01
CA SER A 21 -4.81 -9.95 -1.30
C SER A 21 -5.80 -11.03 -1.73
N THR A 22 -5.91 -11.30 -3.04
CA THR A 22 -6.75 -12.37 -3.56
C THR A 22 -6.25 -13.74 -3.10
N GLY A 23 -4.93 -13.98 -3.15
CA GLY A 23 -4.33 -15.22 -2.64
C GLY A 23 -4.61 -15.43 -1.15
N ALA A 24 -4.47 -14.38 -0.35
CA ALA A 24 -4.81 -14.41 1.06
C ALA A 24 -6.30 -14.74 1.31
N ALA A 25 -7.23 -14.12 0.57
CA ALA A 25 -8.66 -14.43 0.67
C ALA A 25 -8.95 -15.90 0.33
N LEU A 26 -8.31 -16.44 -0.72
CA LEU A 26 -8.42 -17.86 -1.07
C LEU A 26 -7.85 -18.78 0.02
N LEU A 27 -6.75 -18.38 0.69
CA LEU A 27 -6.21 -19.12 1.82
C LEU A 27 -7.13 -19.09 3.04
N MET A 28 -7.77 -17.95 3.33
CA MET A 28 -8.78 -17.87 4.41
C MET A 28 -9.93 -18.85 4.17
N LEU A 29 -10.43 -18.91 2.93
CA LEU A 29 -11.45 -19.88 2.49
C LEU A 29 -10.95 -21.33 2.60
N LYS A 30 -9.69 -21.59 2.23
CA LYS A 30 -9.10 -22.93 2.27
C LYS A 30 -8.94 -23.46 3.70
N PHE A 31 -8.46 -22.64 4.63
CA PHE A 31 -8.25 -23.07 6.02
C PHE A 31 -9.54 -23.06 6.84
N ASN A 32 -10.49 -22.17 6.49
CA ASN A 32 -11.85 -22.14 7.04
C ASN A 32 -11.92 -22.11 8.58
N THR A 33 -10.95 -21.47 9.23
CA THR A 33 -10.97 -21.20 10.68
C THR A 33 -10.78 -19.72 10.95
N ILE A 34 -11.43 -19.22 12.01
CA ILE A 34 -11.29 -17.82 12.44
C ILE A 34 -9.84 -17.47 12.82
N PRO A 35 -9.11 -18.30 13.61
CA PRO A 35 -7.73 -17.99 13.98
C PRO A 35 -6.79 -17.86 12.78
N ASP A 36 -6.91 -18.75 11.79
CA ASP A 36 -6.08 -18.68 10.59
C ASP A 36 -6.44 -17.47 9.72
N ALA A 37 -7.73 -17.16 9.58
CA ALA A 37 -8.18 -15.97 8.86
C ALA A 37 -7.65 -14.67 9.50
N LEU A 38 -7.65 -14.57 10.84
CA LEU A 38 -7.10 -13.42 11.55
C LEU A 38 -5.59 -13.29 11.35
N ARG A 39 -4.83 -14.39 11.37
CA ARG A 39 -3.38 -14.38 11.12
C ARG A 39 -3.05 -13.92 9.70
N ILE A 40 -3.78 -14.43 8.71
CA ILE A 40 -3.62 -14.04 7.31
C ILE A 40 -3.98 -12.56 7.14
N ASN A 41 -5.09 -12.11 7.73
CA ASN A 41 -5.52 -10.71 7.63
C ASN A 41 -4.53 -9.76 8.29
N ALA A 42 -3.93 -10.14 9.43
CA ALA A 42 -2.88 -9.36 10.08
C ALA A 42 -1.64 -9.21 9.19
N PHE A 43 -1.23 -10.28 8.49
CA PHE A 43 -0.12 -10.23 7.54
C PHE A 43 -0.43 -9.29 6.36
N VAL A 44 -1.57 -9.47 5.69
CA VAL A 44 -1.98 -8.59 4.58
C VAL A 44 -2.17 -7.14 5.04
N GLY A 45 -2.69 -6.95 6.26
CA GLY A 45 -2.87 -5.65 6.89
C GLY A 45 -1.56 -4.87 7.07
N LEU A 46 -0.42 -5.56 7.19
CA LEU A 46 0.91 -4.93 7.21
C LEU A 46 1.47 -4.69 5.80
N VAL A 47 1.26 -5.63 4.87
CA VAL A 47 1.75 -5.52 3.48
C VAL A 47 1.05 -4.38 2.73
N ASN A 48 -0.25 -4.18 2.96
CA ASN A 48 -1.06 -3.15 2.30
C ASN A 48 -0.47 -1.72 2.49
N PRO A 49 -0.22 -1.25 3.73
CA PRO A 49 0.45 0.03 3.97
C PRO A 49 1.81 0.15 3.28
N ILE A 50 2.65 -0.88 3.32
CA ILE A 50 4.00 -0.83 2.73
C ILE A 50 3.94 -0.62 1.22
N ILE A 51 3.09 -1.36 0.51
CA ILE A 51 2.94 -1.20 -0.94
C ILE A 51 2.26 0.13 -1.29
N PHE A 52 1.24 0.53 -0.53
CA PHE A 52 0.58 1.82 -0.72
C PHE A 52 1.56 2.99 -0.59
N LEU A 53 2.43 2.97 0.42
CA LEU A 53 3.46 3.98 0.61
C LEU A 53 4.48 3.97 -0.52
N SER A 54 4.88 2.80 -1.01
CA SER A 54 5.80 2.66 -2.14
C SER A 54 5.23 3.27 -3.43
N ILE A 55 3.96 2.98 -3.76
CA ILE A 55 3.25 3.56 -4.91
C ILE A 55 3.17 5.08 -4.76
N SER A 56 2.81 5.56 -3.57
CA SER A 56 2.68 6.99 -3.27
C SER A 56 4.01 7.71 -3.40
N LEU A 57 5.10 7.14 -2.88
CA LEU A 57 6.45 7.69 -2.97
C LEU A 57 6.92 7.78 -4.43
N LEU A 58 6.67 6.76 -5.26
CA LEU A 58 6.99 6.80 -6.68
C LEU A 58 6.26 7.94 -7.41
N GLY A 59 4.96 8.11 -7.13
CA GLY A 59 4.16 9.19 -7.72
C GLY A 59 4.63 10.56 -7.25
N ILE A 60 4.80 10.75 -5.94
CA ILE A 60 5.25 12.01 -5.34
C ILE A 60 6.65 12.38 -5.82
N ALA A 61 7.59 11.43 -5.88
CA ALA A 61 8.95 11.68 -6.34
C ALA A 61 8.98 12.21 -7.79
N ASN A 62 8.08 11.72 -8.64
CA ASN A 62 7.95 12.18 -10.02
C ASN A 62 7.22 13.54 -10.13
N MET A 63 6.41 13.90 -9.13
CA MET A 63 5.70 15.19 -9.02
C MET A 63 6.42 16.21 -8.13
N ALA A 64 7.58 15.87 -7.55
CA ALA A 64 8.16 16.60 -6.42
C ALA A 64 8.51 18.06 -6.76
N SER A 65 8.88 18.35 -8.01
CA SER A 65 9.14 19.71 -8.49
C SER A 65 7.88 20.54 -8.75
N GLN A 66 6.70 19.90 -8.81
CA GLN A 66 5.41 20.53 -9.12
C GLN A 66 4.48 20.60 -7.90
N ILE A 67 4.80 19.89 -6.82
CA ILE A 67 4.02 19.88 -5.59
C ILE A 67 4.41 21.04 -4.69
N SER A 68 3.41 21.80 -4.20
CA SER A 68 3.65 22.84 -3.21
C SER A 68 3.90 22.24 -1.82
N LEU A 69 4.72 22.92 -1.01
CA LEU A 69 5.10 22.46 0.34
C LEU A 69 3.89 22.09 1.24
N PRO A 70 2.77 22.84 1.27
CA PRO A 70 1.61 22.47 2.09
C PRO A 70 0.97 21.14 1.66
N LYS A 71 0.94 20.84 0.35
CA LYS A 71 0.41 19.58 -0.17
C LYS A 71 1.32 18.41 0.21
N LEU A 72 2.63 18.61 0.17
CA LEU A 72 3.60 17.61 0.63
C LEU A 72 3.43 17.31 2.13
N MET A 73 3.26 18.34 2.96
CA MET A 73 3.01 18.18 4.40
C MET A 73 1.72 17.39 4.66
N ALA A 74 0.63 17.70 3.94
CA ALA A 74 -0.63 16.96 4.07
C ALA A 74 -0.48 15.46 3.74
N LEU A 75 0.32 15.12 2.71
CA LEU A 75 0.61 13.74 2.35
C LEU A 75 1.38 13.02 3.46
N ILE A 76 2.43 13.65 4.00
CA ILE A 76 3.22 13.10 5.11
C ILE A 76 2.32 12.87 6.34
N ILE A 77 1.47 13.83 6.69
CA ILE A 77 0.50 13.69 7.79
C ILE A 77 -0.45 12.50 7.55
N GLY A 78 -0.99 12.36 6.33
CA GLY A 78 -1.85 11.24 5.97
C GLY A 78 -1.18 9.88 6.18
N VAL A 79 0.10 9.76 5.81
CA VAL A 79 0.91 8.56 6.07
C VAL A 79 1.01 8.27 7.57
N PHE A 80 1.36 9.28 8.38
CA PHE A 80 1.44 9.13 9.84
C PHE A 80 0.11 8.77 10.48
N LEU A 81 -1.01 9.34 10.01
CA LEU A 81 -2.35 9.00 10.51
C LEU A 81 -2.72 7.54 10.23
N VAL A 82 -2.40 7.02 9.04
CA VAL A 82 -2.61 5.60 8.71
C VAL A 82 -1.76 4.73 9.63
N LEU A 83 -0.48 5.03 9.80
CA LEU A 83 0.39 4.27 10.70
C LEU A 83 -0.13 4.30 12.13
N TRP A 84 -0.40 5.49 12.68
CA TRP A 84 -0.94 5.67 14.02
C TRP A 84 -2.25 4.91 14.24
N GLY A 85 -3.20 4.99 13.30
CA GLY A 85 -4.47 4.26 13.37
C GLY A 85 -4.35 2.73 13.26
N THR A 86 -3.21 2.21 12.81
CA THR A 86 -2.93 0.77 12.72
C THR A 86 -2.04 0.23 13.85
N MET A 87 -1.49 1.12 14.68
CA MET A 87 -0.77 0.74 15.90
C MET A 87 -1.80 0.26 16.94
N LYS A 88 -1.47 -0.83 17.65
CA LYS A 88 -2.28 -1.34 18.76
C LYS A 88 -2.26 -0.42 19.97
#